data_AF-A0A6N8Z0S0-F1
#
_entry.id   AF-A0A6N8Z0S0-F1
#
_cell.length_a   1.000
_cell.length_b   1.000
_cell.length_c   1.000
_cell.angle_alpha   90.00
_cell.angle_beta   90.00
_cell.angle_gamma   90.00
#
_symmetry.space_group_name_H-M   'P 1'
#
loop_
_entity.id
_entity.type
_entity.pdbx_description
1 polymer ?
#
loop_
_entity_poly.entity_id
_entity_poly.type
_entity_poly.pdbx_seq_one_letter_code
_entity_poly.pdbx_strand_id
1 'polypeptide(L)' 'MKKVVSEINGAIFSLPWLVARDEGLFEAEGIDMEFVTAVSSGQVTHTENPEEVNPILGHVAFEDAKVAIYRA' A
#
# COMPACT_ATOMS: atom_id res chain seq x y z
N MET A 1 -6.18 0.77 20.83
CA MET A 1 -5.77 0.13 19.55
C MET A 1 -5.40 1.23 18.58
N LYS A 2 -4.20 1.18 17.99
CA LYS A 2 -3.73 2.18 17.02
C LYS A 2 -4.27 1.83 15.65
N LYS A 3 -5.07 2.71 15.04
CA LYS A 3 -5.54 2.51 13.67
C LYS A 3 -4.41 2.79 12.67
N VAL A 4 -4.17 1.87 11.75
CA VAL A 4 -3.20 1.99 10.67
C VAL A 4 -3.86 1.58 9.37
N VAL A 5 -3.77 2.44 8.35
CA VAL A 5 -4.22 2.13 7.00
C VAL A 5 -2.98 1.94 6.13
N SER A 6 -2.90 0.83 5.40
CA SER A 6 -1.80 0.54 4.49
C SER A 6 -2.31 0.15 3.12
N GLU A 7 -1.61 0.59 2.07
CA GLU A 7 -1.93 0.18 0.72
C GLU A 7 -1.26 -1.17 0.39
N ILE A 8 -1.99 -2.04 -0.30
CA ILE A 8 -1.50 -3.32 -0.81
C ILE A 8 -1.51 -3.31 -2.34
N ASN A 9 -0.43 -3.76 -2.95
CA ASN A 9 -0.32 -3.98 -4.39
C ASN A 9 0.17 -5.41 -4.69
N GLY A 10 -0.52 -6.12 -5.59
CA GLY A 10 -0.17 -7.49 -5.98
C GLY A 10 -0.12 -8.53 -4.84
N ALA A 11 -0.28 -9.80 -5.18
CA ALA A 11 -0.27 -10.85 -4.16
C ALA A 11 1.12 -11.05 -3.53
N ILE A 12 2.20 -10.89 -4.30
CA ILE A 12 3.56 -11.23 -3.86
C ILE A 12 4.11 -10.19 -2.86
N PHE A 13 4.00 -8.90 -3.18
CA PHE A 13 4.55 -7.84 -2.32
C PHE A 13 3.73 -7.64 -1.04
N SER A 14 2.43 -7.94 -1.11
CA SER A 14 1.51 -7.76 0.02
C SER A 14 1.43 -8.99 0.93
N LEU A 15 1.99 -10.14 0.52
CA LEU A 15 1.85 -11.40 1.24
C LEU A 15 2.26 -11.32 2.72
N PRO A 16 3.40 -10.70 3.12
CA PRO A 16 3.78 -10.63 4.52
C PRO A 16 2.74 -9.90 5.38
N TRP A 17 2.14 -8.83 4.85
CA TRP A 17 1.12 -8.05 5.54
C TRP A 17 -0.18 -8.83 5.69
N LEU A 18 -0.57 -9.57 4.65
CA LEU A 18 -1.77 -10.40 4.68
C LEU A 18 -1.62 -11.56 5.68
N VAL A 19 -0.47 -12.24 5.69
CA VAL A 19 -0.17 -13.29 6.67
C VAL A 19 -0.14 -12.72 8.08
N ALA A 20 0.50 -11.59 8.31
CA ALA A 20 0.55 -10.97 9.64
C ALA A 20 -0.83 -10.59 10.18
N ARG A 21 -1.76 -10.17 9.30
CA ARG A 21 -3.16 -9.96 9.67
C ARG A 21 -3.85 -11.29 10.01
N ASP A 22 -3.72 -12.29 9.15
CA ASP A 22 -4.41 -13.57 9.29
C ASP A 22 -3.92 -14.37 10.52
N GLU A 23 -2.66 -14.18 10.90
CA GLU A 23 -2.03 -14.74 12.12
C GLU A 23 -2.25 -13.87 13.38
N GLY A 24 -3.01 -12.77 13.28
CA GLY A 24 -3.34 -11.90 14.42
C GLY A 24 -2.15 -11.09 14.99
N LEU A 25 -1.04 -10.98 14.25
CA LEU A 25 0.18 -10.33 14.73
C LEU A 25 -0.03 -8.82 14.96
N PHE A 26 -0.87 -8.16 14.16
CA PHE A 26 -1.20 -6.75 14.39
C PHE A 26 -2.06 -6.55 15.64
N GLU A 27 -3.03 -7.43 15.86
CA GLU A 27 -3.90 -7.37 17.04
C GLU A 27 -3.10 -7.57 18.33
N ALA A 28 -2.12 -8.49 18.31
CA ALA A 28 -1.20 -8.72 19.43
C ALA A 28 -0.39 -7.46 19.81
N GLU A 29 -0.05 -6.62 18.83
CA GLU A 29 0.61 -5.33 19.01
C GLU A 29 -0.37 -4.18 19.30
N GLY A 30 -1.67 -4.48 19.43
CA GLY A 30 -2.72 -3.47 19.63
C GLY A 30 -2.91 -2.55 18.42
N ILE A 31 -2.67 -3.05 17.21
CA ILE A 31 -2.84 -2.34 15.93
C ILE A 31 -4.13 -2.82 15.26
N ASP A 32 -4.97 -1.87 14.88
CA ASP A 32 -6.15 -2.07 14.03
C ASP A 32 -5.75 -1.79 12.59
N MET A 33 -5.47 -2.84 11.82
CA MET A 33 -4.92 -2.74 10.46
C MET A 33 -6.01 -2.77 9.39
N GLU A 34 -6.04 -1.75 8.55
CA GLU A 34 -6.92 -1.66 7.38
C GLU A 34 -6.08 -1.67 6.10
N PHE A 35 -6.45 -2.53 5.14
CA PHE A 35 -5.79 -2.59 3.83
C PHE A 35 -6.65 -1.95 2.74
N VAL A 36 -6.02 -1.05 1.97
CA VAL A 36 -6.61 -0.47 0.76
C VAL A 36 -5.86 -0.98 -0.46
N THR A 37 -6.57 -1.36 -1.53
CA THR A 37 -5.90 -1.87 -2.75
C THR A 37 -5.47 -0.70 -3.62
N ALA A 38 -4.21 -0.71 -4.07
CA ALA A 38 -3.73 0.24 -5.06
C ALA A 38 -4.58 0.17 -6.35
N VAL A 39 -4.78 1.31 -7.00
CA VAL A 39 -5.47 1.34 -8.29
C VAL A 39 -4.50 0.83 -9.36
N SER A 40 -5.00 0.14 -10.39
CA SER A 40 -4.14 -0.19 -11.54
C SER A 40 -3.68 1.09 -12.22
N SER A 41 -2.37 1.23 -12.46
CA SER A 41 -1.81 2.32 -13.27
C SER A 41 -2.15 2.20 -14.76
N GLY A 42 -2.75 1.08 -15.18
CA GLY A 42 -2.91 0.74 -16.58
C GLY A 42 -1.56 0.50 -17.29
N GLN A 43 -1.61 0.48 -18.61
CA GLN A 43 -0.41 0.39 -19.44
C GLN A 43 0.31 1.74 -19.45
N VAL A 44 1.54 1.77 -18.95
CA VAL A 44 2.43 2.93 -19.03
C VAL A 44 3.29 2.79 -20.29
N THR A 45 3.15 3.73 -21.23
CA THR A 45 3.99 3.75 -22.43
C THR A 45 5.42 4.11 -22.05
N HIS A 46 6.38 3.36 -22.57
CA HIS A 46 7.80 3.69 -22.39
C HIS A 46 8.14 5.01 -23.10
N THR A 47 8.88 5.87 -22.41
CA THR A 47 9.40 7.15 -22.92
C THR A 47 10.81 7.37 -22.37
N GLU A 48 11.64 8.08 -23.13
CA GLU A 48 12.97 8.51 -22.68
C GLU A 48 12.90 9.75 -21.78
N ASN A 49 11.76 10.45 -21.75
CA ASN A 49 11.55 11.65 -20.95
C ASN A 49 10.80 11.32 -19.64
N PRO A 50 11.45 11.34 -18.47
CA PRO A 50 10.83 10.96 -17.21
C PRO A 50 9.70 11.91 -16.76
N GLU A 51 9.70 13.16 -17.23
CA GLU A 51 8.65 14.15 -16.91
C GLU A 51 7.28 13.79 -17.53
N GLU A 52 7.25 12.89 -18.51
CA GLU A 52 6.02 12.40 -19.15
C GLU A 52 5.36 11.27 -18.37
N VAL A 53 6.00 10.76 -17.31
CA VAL A 53 5.51 9.65 -16.50
C VAL A 53 5.14 10.16 -15.12
N ASN A 54 3.88 9.96 -14.70
CA ASN A 54 3.50 10.20 -13.31
C ASN A 54 4.21 9.16 -12.41
N PRO A 55 5.11 9.58 -11.50
CA PRO A 55 5.88 8.65 -10.67
C PRO A 55 5.02 7.90 -9.64
N ILE A 56 3.84 8.44 -9.30
CA ILE A 56 2.92 7.83 -8.34
C ILE A 56 2.17 6.66 -8.96
N LEU A 57 1.94 6.68 -10.26
CA LEU A 57 1.20 5.65 -10.97
C LEU A 57 -0.15 5.36 -10.27
N GLY A 58 -0.35 4.13 -9.80
CA GLY A 58 -1.58 3.65 -9.17
C GLY A 58 -1.69 3.89 -7.65
N HIS A 59 -0.66 4.47 -7.02
CA HIS A 59 -0.54 4.66 -5.57
C HIS A 59 -1.33 5.87 -5.05
N VAL A 60 -2.60 5.96 -5.43
CA VAL A 60 -3.46 7.12 -5.12
C VAL A 60 -3.73 7.24 -3.63
N ALA A 61 -3.83 6.13 -2.89
CA ALA A 61 -4.06 6.20 -1.45
C ALA A 61 -2.88 6.82 -0.70
N PHE A 62 -1.67 6.72 -1.26
CA PHE A 62 -0.48 7.42 -0.77
C PHE A 62 -0.57 8.93 -1.00
N GLU A 63 -0.86 9.37 -2.23
CA GLU A 63 -1.03 10.80 -2.57
C GLU A 63 -2.15 11.47 -1.76
N ASP A 64 -3.25 10.75 -1.53
CA ASP A 64 -4.39 11.25 -0.78
C ASP A 64 -4.15 11.29 0.75
N ALA A 65 -2.95 10.95 1.22
CA ALA A 65 -2.59 10.82 2.64
C ALA A 65 -3.55 9.89 3.42
N LYS A 66 -4.10 8.88 2.74
CA LYS A 66 -5.00 7.88 3.35
C LYS A 66 -4.25 6.75 4.04
N VAL A 67 -2.96 6.59 3.74
CA VAL A 67 -2.10 5.56 4.33
C VAL A 67 -1.17 6.15 5.38
N ALA A 68 -0.87 5.35 6.40
CA ALA A 68 0.11 5.68 7.42
C ALA A 68 1.41 4.92 7.14
N ILE A 69 2.55 5.63 7.18
CA ILE A 69 3.86 4.98 7.19
C ILE A 69 4.04 4.35 8.57
N TYR A 70 3.93 3.02 8.64
CA TYR A 70 4.31 2.29 9.84
C TYR A 70 5.83 2.35 10.02
N ARG A 71 6.29 3.06 11.06
CA ARG A 71 7.68 3.09 11.51
C ARG A 71 7.80 2.14 12.69
N ALA A 72 8.52 1.02 12.48
CA ALA A 72 8.86 0.04 13.51
C ALA A 72 9.96 0.57 14.45
#